data_AF-A0A0B1S7G6-F1
#
_entry.id   AF-A0A0B1S7G6-F1
#
_cell.length_a   1.000
_cell.length_b   1.000
_cell.length_c   1.000
_cell.angle_alpha   90.00
_cell.angle_beta   90.00
_cell.angle_gamma   90.00
#
_symmetry.space_group_name_H-M   'P 1'
#
loop_
_entity.id
_entity.type
_entity.pdbx_description
1 polymer ?
#
loop_
_entity_poly.entity_id
_entity_poly.type
_entity_poly.pdbx_seq_one_letter_code
_entity_poly.pdbx_strand_id
1 'polypeptide(L)'
;MVSFSEELEKKQKNMEEILGDVHEEEMRMSDYKKEKKAEQRKRKLIEAAPEEDDLDPELKAMMGFGGFSDDWEPTGHCCPLHVQVKALQDLLYRQPAVRMNMDRWKTFVRQQPRNYSMIIMFTALSPGVNCPICK
;
A
#
# COMPACT_ATOMS: atom_id res chain seq x y z
N MET A 1 50.46 -29.48 6.15
CA MET A 1 50.20 -28.24 5.37
C MET A 1 49.39 -28.51 4.10
N VAL A 2 49.68 -29.56 3.33
CA VAL A 2 48.96 -29.89 2.07
C VAL A 2 47.44 -30.04 2.27
N SER A 3 47.01 -30.73 3.33
CA SER A 3 45.59 -31.03 3.60
C SER A 3 44.72 -29.82 3.91
N PHE A 4 45.28 -28.76 4.50
CA PHE A 4 44.52 -27.54 4.85
C PHE A 4 44.29 -26.64 3.62
N SER A 5 45.22 -26.69 2.66
CA SER A 5 45.11 -25.99 1.38
C SER A 5 44.01 -26.60 0.52
N GLU A 6 43.98 -27.93 0.41
CA GLU A 6 42.93 -28.66 -0.34
C GLU A 6 41.53 -28.45 0.27
N GLU A 7 41.43 -28.31 1.59
CA GLU A 7 40.14 -28.04 2.26
C GLU A 7 39.64 -26.60 2.02
N LEU A 8 40.54 -25.63 1.96
CA LEU A 8 40.19 -24.24 1.59
C LEU A 8 39.74 -24.14 0.14
N GLU A 9 40.42 -24.82 -0.79
CA GLU A 9 40.02 -24.85 -2.20
C GLU A 9 38.66 -25.53 -2.39
N LYS A 10 38.37 -26.61 -1.65
CA LYS A 10 37.05 -27.25 -1.64
C LYS A 10 35.98 -26.32 -1.09
N LYS A 11 36.26 -25.61 0.01
CA LYS A 11 35.34 -24.60 0.57
C LYS A 11 35.11 -23.43 -0.40
N GLN A 12 36.14 -23.02 -1.13
CA GLN A 12 36.05 -21.95 -2.12
C GLN A 12 35.21 -22.39 -3.32
N LYS A 13 35.44 -23.59 -3.85
CA LYS A 13 34.62 -24.16 -4.94
C LYS A 13 33.15 -24.36 -4.53
N ASN A 14 32.90 -24.87 -3.33
CA ASN A 14 31.55 -25.03 -2.80
C ASN A 14 30.83 -23.67 -2.63
N MET A 15 31.55 -22.64 -2.21
CA MET A 15 30.98 -21.29 -2.10
C MET A 15 30.66 -20.70 -3.49
N GLU A 16 31.53 -20.91 -4.47
CA GLU A 16 31.34 -20.44 -5.85
C GLU A 16 30.15 -21.14 -6.53
N GLU A 17 29.98 -22.44 -6.30
CA GLU A 17 28.81 -23.20 -6.75
C GLU A 17 27.50 -22.64 -6.15
N ILE A 18 27.47 -22.44 -4.83
CA ILE A 18 26.32 -21.84 -4.14
C ILE A 18 26.00 -20.43 -4.66
N LEU A 19 27.02 -19.60 -4.92
CA LEU A 19 26.84 -18.27 -5.48
C LEU A 19 26.30 -18.32 -6.92
N GLY A 20 26.76 -19.30 -7.72
CA GLY A 20 26.26 -19.56 -9.06
C GLY A 20 24.77 -19.91 -9.06
N ASP A 21 24.37 -20.83 -8.18
CA ASP A 21 22.98 -21.26 -8.04
C ASP A 21 22.06 -20.10 -7.64
N VAL A 22 22.50 -19.28 -6.68
CA VAL A 22 21.74 -18.09 -6.24
C VAL A 22 21.57 -17.09 -7.38
N HIS A 23 22.63 -16.83 -8.16
CA HIS A 23 22.56 -15.89 -9.28
C HIS A 23 21.63 -16.39 -10.40
N GLU A 24 21.63 -17.69 -10.66
CA GLU A 24 20.72 -18.31 -11.62
C GLU A 24 19.26 -18.22 -11.15
N GLU A 25 18.99 -18.45 -9.86
CA GLU A 25 17.66 -18.27 -9.26
C GLU A 25 17.17 -16.81 -9.33
N GLU A 26 18.05 -15.84 -9.08
CA GLU A 26 17.72 -14.41 -9.20
C GLU A 26 17.38 -14.01 -10.63
N MET A 27 18.12 -14.53 -11.63
CA MET A 27 17.82 -14.30 -13.04
C MET A 27 16.46 -14.91 -13.42
N ARG A 28 16.19 -16.16 -13.01
CA ARG A 28 14.87 -16.81 -13.22
C ARG A 28 13.73 -16.00 -12.57
N MET A 29 13.93 -15.48 -11.36
CA MET A 29 12.93 -14.68 -10.67
C MET A 29 12.71 -13.30 -11.31
N SER A 30 13.79 -12.68 -11.81
CA SER A 30 13.73 -11.41 -12.56
C SER A 30 12.92 -11.56 -13.85
N ASP A 31 13.15 -12.65 -14.59
CA ASP A 31 12.45 -12.89 -15.84
C ASP A 31 10.99 -13.28 -15.62
N TYR A 32 10.67 -14.09 -14.60
CA TYR A 32 9.29 -14.34 -14.19
C TYR A 32 8.56 -13.04 -13.81
N LYS A 33 9.23 -12.15 -13.06
CA LYS A 33 8.65 -10.85 -12.65
C LYS A 33 8.45 -9.91 -13.85
N LYS A 34 9.38 -9.88 -14.80
CA LYS A 34 9.24 -9.11 -16.05
C LYS A 34 8.10 -9.65 -16.90
N GLU A 35 7.99 -10.97 -17.04
CA GLU A 35 6.92 -11.63 -17.80
C GLU A 35 5.56 -11.36 -17.15
N LYS A 36 5.42 -11.53 -15.84
CA LYS A 36 4.19 -11.19 -15.11
C LYS A 36 3.82 -9.72 -15.23
N LYS A 37 4.80 -8.81 -15.15
CA LYS A 37 4.56 -7.37 -15.36
C LYS A 37 4.14 -7.07 -16.80
N ALA A 38 4.70 -7.76 -17.78
CA ALA A 38 4.33 -7.63 -19.19
C ALA A 38 2.92 -8.20 -19.45
N GLU A 39 2.58 -9.34 -18.86
CA GLU A 39 1.25 -9.95 -18.92
C GLU A 39 0.21 -9.03 -18.29
N GLN A 40 0.53 -8.46 -17.12
CA GLN A 40 -0.33 -7.50 -16.43
C GLN A 40 -0.51 -6.21 -17.24
N ARG A 41 0.55 -5.71 -17.91
CA ARG A 41 0.47 -4.57 -18.84
C ARG A 41 -0.39 -4.90 -20.05
N LYS A 42 -0.26 -6.09 -20.64
CA LYS A 42 -1.08 -6.54 -21.77
C LYS A 42 -2.57 -6.66 -21.40
N ARG A 43 -2.88 -7.25 -20.24
CA ARG A 43 -4.26 -7.33 -19.74
C ARG A 43 -4.86 -5.93 -19.53
N LYS A 44 -4.12 -5.02 -18.89
CA LYS A 44 -4.54 -3.62 -18.74
C LYS A 44 -4.76 -2.91 -20.08
N LEU A 45 -3.94 -3.20 -21.09
CA LEU A 45 -4.08 -2.59 -22.42
C LEU A 45 -5.33 -3.10 -23.17
N ILE A 46 -5.68 -4.37 -22.97
CA ILE A 46 -6.90 -4.99 -23.54
C ILE A 46 -8.16 -4.47 -22.82
N GLU A 47 -8.10 -4.32 -21.49
CA GLU A 47 -9.19 -3.77 -20.67
C GLU A 47 -9.35 -2.24 -20.85
N ALA A 48 -8.29 -1.55 -21.28
CA ALA A 48 -8.30 -0.12 -21.59
C ALA A 48 -8.57 0.19 -23.08
N ALA A 49 -8.98 -0.80 -23.89
CA ALA A 49 -9.53 -0.54 -25.22
C ALA A 49 -10.92 0.10 -25.04
N PRO A 50 -11.12 1.38 -25.38
CA PRO A 50 -12.35 2.09 -25.05
C PRO A 50 -13.49 1.66 -25.97
N GLU A 51 -14.64 1.26 -25.39
CA GLU A 51 -15.90 1.78 -25.93
C GLU A 51 -15.90 3.29 -25.65
N GLU A 52 -16.02 4.06 -26.70
CA GLU A 52 -15.96 5.52 -26.68
C GLU A 52 -17.20 6.04 -25.94
N ASP A 53 -17.01 6.60 -24.75
CA ASP A 53 -17.59 7.87 -24.28
C ASP A 53 -17.26 8.08 -22.79
N ASP A 54 -16.71 9.25 -22.47
CA ASP A 54 -16.52 9.87 -21.15
C ASP A 54 -15.71 9.10 -20.08
N LEU A 55 -14.37 9.25 -20.04
CA LEU A 55 -13.58 8.93 -18.83
C LEU A 55 -12.71 10.11 -18.34
N ASP A 56 -13.09 10.52 -17.14
CA ASP A 56 -12.66 11.60 -16.25
C ASP A 56 -11.13 11.72 -16.04
N PRO A 57 -10.54 12.94 -16.09
CA PRO A 57 -9.14 13.21 -15.74
C PRO A 57 -8.70 12.67 -14.36
N GLU A 58 -9.64 12.37 -13.44
CA GLU A 58 -9.34 11.79 -12.11
C GLU A 58 -8.76 10.36 -12.18
N LEU A 59 -9.14 9.54 -13.17
CA LEU A 59 -8.68 8.15 -13.28
C LEU A 59 -7.22 8.06 -13.75
N LYS A 60 -6.73 9.09 -14.45
CA LYS A 60 -5.32 9.24 -14.86
C LYS A 60 -4.41 9.55 -13.67
N ALA A 61 -4.92 10.22 -12.64
CA ALA A 61 -4.21 10.48 -11.38
C ALA A 61 -4.16 9.23 -10.47
N MET A 62 -5.13 8.31 -10.60
CA MET A 62 -5.21 7.08 -9.80
C MET A 62 -4.27 5.94 -10.25
N MET A 63 -3.60 6.06 -11.41
CA MET A 63 -2.67 5.03 -11.93
C MET A 63 -1.17 5.32 -11.69
N GLY A 64 -0.83 6.29 -10.83
CA GLY A 64 0.55 6.63 -10.45
C GLY A 64 0.95 6.10 -9.07
N PHE A 65 2.04 5.32 -9.04
CA PHE A 65 2.76 4.78 -7.87
C PHE A 65 2.78 5.67 -6.61
N GLY A 66 2.48 5.09 -5.44
CA GLY A 66 2.79 5.68 -4.15
C GLY A 66 4.28 5.59 -3.79
N GLY A 67 4.80 6.65 -3.17
CA GLY A 67 6.11 6.64 -2.51
C GLY A 67 6.61 8.03 -2.08
N PHE A 68 6.77 8.19 -0.76
CA PHE A 68 7.63 9.15 -0.04
C PHE A 68 7.22 10.62 0.11
N SER A 69 6.98 10.96 1.39
CA SER A 69 7.22 12.21 2.13
C SER A 69 6.67 13.55 1.64
N ASP A 70 6.18 14.29 2.65
CA ASP A 70 5.76 15.68 2.68
C ASP A 70 6.30 16.56 1.55
N ASP A 71 5.39 17.00 0.68
CA ASP A 71 5.49 18.34 0.10
C ASP A 71 4.09 18.94 0.03
N TRP A 72 3.96 20.09 0.67
CA TRP A 72 2.79 20.94 0.62
C TRP A 72 2.70 21.52 -0.80
N GLU A 73 1.78 21.02 -1.62
CA GLU A 73 1.35 21.73 -2.83
C GLU A 73 -0.15 22.07 -2.80
N PRO A 74 -0.53 23.34 -3.04
CA PRO A 74 -1.86 23.86 -2.82
C PRO A 74 -2.74 23.68 -4.07
N THR A 75 -3.03 22.44 -4.46
CA THR A 75 -4.13 22.17 -5.39
C THR A 75 -5.12 21.18 -4.76
N GLY A 76 -6.18 21.76 -4.21
CA GLY A 76 -7.29 21.04 -3.60
C GLY A 76 -8.08 20.19 -4.59
N HIS A 77 -7.57 19.03 -4.96
CA HIS A 77 -8.41 17.91 -5.31
C HIS A 77 -8.75 17.16 -4.03
N CYS A 78 -9.75 17.70 -3.34
CA CYS A 78 -10.46 16.92 -2.34
C CYS A 78 -10.99 15.68 -3.05
N CYS A 79 -10.67 14.47 -2.55
CA CYS A 79 -11.39 13.27 -2.97
C CYS A 79 -12.89 13.60 -2.97
N PRO A 80 -13.66 13.20 -4.00
CA PRO A 80 -15.05 13.59 -4.10
C PRO A 80 -15.75 13.22 -2.79
N LEU A 81 -16.49 14.17 -2.21
CA LEU A 81 -17.18 13.99 -0.92
C LEU A 81 -18.01 12.69 -0.90
N HIS A 82 -18.60 12.32 -2.03
CA HIS A 82 -19.31 11.05 -2.22
C HIS A 82 -18.44 9.82 -1.90
N VAL A 83 -17.19 9.79 -2.38
CA VAL A 83 -16.26 8.68 -2.16
C VAL A 83 -15.91 8.56 -0.68
N GLN A 84 -15.67 9.70 -0.03
CA GLN A 84 -15.38 9.74 1.41
C GLN A 84 -16.58 9.26 2.24
N VAL A 85 -17.79 9.71 1.91
CA VAL A 85 -19.02 9.28 2.58
C VAL A 85 -19.26 7.79 2.38
N LYS A 86 -19.09 7.27 1.17
CA LYS A 86 -19.27 5.84 0.88
C LYS A 86 -18.28 4.97 1.66
N ALA A 87 -17.02 5.41 1.76
CA ALA A 87 -16.00 4.73 2.58
C ALA A 87 -16.35 4.75 4.07
N LEU A 88 -16.83 5.88 4.59
CA LEU A 88 -17.29 5.98 5.97
C LEU A 88 -18.52 5.09 6.22
N GLN A 89 -19.45 5.04 5.26
CA GLN A 89 -20.65 4.23 5.34
C GLN A 89 -20.32 2.73 5.37
N ASP A 90 -19.36 2.26 4.57
CA ASP A 90 -18.89 0.86 4.62
C ASP A 90 -18.29 0.49 5.99
N LEU A 91 -17.52 1.41 6.59
CA LEU A 91 -16.99 1.22 7.95
C LEU A 91 -18.11 1.14 8.99
N LEU A 92 -19.14 1.99 8.86
CA LEU A 92 -20.30 2.01 9.75
C LEU A 92 -21.17 0.76 9.61
N TYR A 93 -21.27 0.19 8.40
CA TYR A 93 -21.95 -1.09 8.19
C TYR A 93 -21.25 -2.25 8.91
N ARG A 94 -19.92 -2.21 9.05
CA ARG A 94 -19.17 -3.22 9.80
C ARG A 94 -19.23 -3.01 11.30
N GLN A 95 -19.07 -1.76 11.74
CA GLN A 95 -19.08 -1.42 13.17
C GLN A 95 -19.73 -0.05 13.40
N PRO A 96 -20.71 0.05 14.31
CA PRO A 96 -21.38 1.33 14.60
C PRO A 96 -20.43 2.35 15.28
N ALA A 97 -19.40 1.87 15.98
CA ALA A 97 -18.37 2.69 16.61
C ALA A 97 -17.02 2.42 15.93
N VAL A 98 -16.64 3.30 15.00
CA VAL A 98 -15.38 3.18 14.27
C VAL A 98 -14.24 3.72 15.13
N ARG A 99 -13.25 2.88 15.45
CA ARG A 99 -12.00 3.34 16.08
C ARG A 99 -11.23 4.22 15.09
N MET A 100 -11.06 5.48 15.45
CA MET A 100 -10.32 6.45 14.64
C MET A 100 -8.83 6.43 14.99
N ASN A 101 -7.99 6.40 13.97
CA ASN A 101 -6.57 6.76 14.05
C ASN A 101 -6.38 8.21 13.62
N MET A 102 -5.13 8.71 13.65
CA MET A 102 -4.84 10.10 13.27
C MET A 102 -5.13 10.38 11.79
N ASP A 103 -4.91 9.41 10.91
CA ASP A 103 -5.16 9.55 9.47
C ASP A 103 -6.66 9.63 9.17
N ARG A 104 -7.47 8.69 9.70
CA ARG A 104 -8.93 8.72 9.57
C ARG A 104 -9.53 9.98 10.19
N TRP A 105 -8.95 10.48 11.28
CA TRP A 105 -9.36 11.76 11.85
C TRP A 105 -9.12 12.92 10.90
N LYS A 106 -7.94 13.00 10.29
CA LYS A 106 -7.63 14.05 9.31
C LYS A 106 -8.58 13.97 8.12
N THR A 107 -8.82 12.78 7.58
CA THR A 107 -9.70 12.55 6.43
C THR A 107 -11.15 12.83 6.79
N PHE A 108 -11.77 12.06 7.68
CA PHE A 108 -13.22 12.14 7.89
C PHE A 108 -13.67 13.30 8.79
N VAL A 109 -12.82 13.78 9.71
CA VAL A 109 -13.22 14.82 10.67
C VAL A 109 -12.71 16.21 10.27
N ARG A 110 -11.44 16.32 9.84
CA ARG A 110 -10.83 17.65 9.58
C ARG A 110 -10.97 18.10 8.13
N GLN A 111 -10.89 17.20 7.16
CA GLN A 111 -10.95 17.53 5.73
C GLN A 111 -12.32 18.12 5.37
N GLN A 112 -12.32 19.14 4.52
CA GLN A 112 -13.51 19.75 3.92
C GLN A 112 -13.58 19.39 2.43
N PRO A 113 -14.77 19.34 1.80
CA PRO A 113 -16.11 19.67 2.32
C PRO A 113 -16.74 18.53 3.14
N ARG A 114 -17.71 18.83 4.02
CA ARG A 114 -18.45 17.81 4.81
C ARG A 114 -19.95 18.11 4.83
N ASN A 115 -20.76 17.08 4.58
CA ASN A 115 -22.22 17.13 4.59
C ASN A 115 -22.83 16.14 5.61
N TYR A 116 -22.05 15.77 6.63
CA TYR A 116 -22.46 14.86 7.71
C TYR A 116 -21.94 15.41 9.04
N SER A 117 -22.67 15.11 10.12
CA SER A 117 -22.20 15.37 11.49
C SER A 117 -21.52 14.12 12.05
N MET A 118 -20.55 14.31 12.93
CA MET A 118 -19.87 13.21 13.62
C MET A 118 -20.00 13.38 15.13
N ILE A 119 -20.28 12.27 15.80
CA ILE A 119 -20.23 12.18 17.25
C ILE A 119 -18.96 11.43 17.62
N ILE A 120 -18.11 12.05 18.42
CA ILE A 120 -16.80 11.51 18.80
C ILE A 120 -16.76 11.29 20.29
N MET A 121 -16.38 10.07 20.69
CA MET A 121 -16.13 9.71 22.08
C MET A 121 -14.61 9.60 22.29
N PHE A 122 -14.03 10.57 23.00
CA PHE A 122 -12.64 10.47 23.44
C PHE A 122 -12.55 9.53 24.64
N THR A 123 -11.76 8.48 24.51
CA THR A 123 -11.64 7.45 25.53
C THR A 123 -10.19 6.99 25.68
N ALA A 124 -9.81 6.62 26.91
CA ALA A 124 -8.48 6.13 27.27
C ALA A 124 -8.56 4.70 27.80
N LEU A 125 -8.94 3.75 26.93
CA LEU A 125 -9.09 2.32 27.23
C LEU A 125 -7.77 1.52 27.12
N SER A 126 -6.61 2.19 27.11
CA SER A 126 -5.33 1.48 27.06
C SER A 126 -5.13 0.66 28.34
N PRO A 127 -4.61 -0.58 28.27
CA PRO A 127 -4.42 -1.42 29.47
C PRO A 127 -3.48 -0.80 30.52
N GLY A 128 -2.63 0.16 30.13
CA GLY A 128 -1.77 0.92 31.06
C GLY A 128 -2.47 2.08 31.77
N VAL A 129 -3.68 2.45 31.36
CA VAL A 129 -4.45 3.57 31.94
C VAL A 129 -5.74 3.03 32.54
N ASN A 130 -5.82 2.97 33.87
CA ASN A 130 -7.01 2.50 34.57
C ASN A 130 -8.02 3.65 34.78
N CYS A 131 -8.64 4.14 33.71
CA CYS A 131 -9.66 5.20 33.80
C CYS A 131 -11.06 4.59 34.02
N PRO A 132 -11.69 4.77 35.20
CA PRO A 132 -13.01 4.21 35.49
C PRO A 132 -14.16 4.89 34.73
N ILE A 133 -13.96 6.14 34.28
CA ILE A 133 -14.97 6.90 33.51
C ILE A 133 -15.01 6.45 32.05
N CYS A 134 -13.88 5.98 31.53
CA CYS A 134 -13.75 5.53 30.14
C CYS A 134 -14.12 4.07 29.92
N LYS A 135 -14.19 3.27 31.00
CA LYS A 135 -14.61 1.86 31.00
C LYS A 135 -16.13 1.76 30.96
#